data_AF-A0A2M7KGQ3-F1
#
_entry.id   AF-A0A2M7KGQ3-F1
#
_cell.length_a   1.000
_cell.length_b   1.000
_cell.length_c   1.000
_cell.angle_alpha   90.00
_cell.angle_beta   90.00
_cell.angle_gamma   90.00
#
_symmetry.space_group_name_H-M   'P 1'
#
loop_
_entity.id
_entity.type
_entity.pdbx_description
1 polymer ?
#
loop_
_entity_poly.entity_id
_entity_poly.type
_entity_poly.pdbx_seq_one_letter_code
_entity_poly.pdbx_strand_id
1 'polypeptide(L)'
;VYVASADQDLWADPRGEFLSCVGADPVYKLLGTPGLPTDQMPPLDHPVMGTVGYHVRTGGHALSEYDWERYMDFADRHFGSTAR
;
A
#
# COMPACT_ATOMS: atom_id res chain seq x y z
N VAL A 1 0.37 -8.04 1.12
CA VAL A 1 1.26 -7.43 0.09
C VAL A 1 1.18 -5.92 0.24
N TYR A 2 2.26 -5.19 -0.08
CA TYR A 2 2.30 -3.75 0.03
C TYR A 2 2.84 -3.15 -1.27
N VAL A 3 2.13 -2.19 -1.86
CA VAL A 3 2.49 -1.52 -3.12
C VAL A 3 2.70 -0.03 -2.83
N ALA A 4 3.69 0.58 -3.45
CA ALA A 4 4.04 1.98 -3.17
C ALA A 4 4.39 2.71 -4.47
N SER A 5 3.94 3.95 -4.57
CA SER A 5 4.19 4.83 -5.71
C SER A 5 4.71 6.20 -5.25
N ALA A 6 5.20 6.99 -6.19
CA ALA A 6 5.49 8.42 -5.98
C ALA A 6 4.72 9.27 -7.01
N ASP A 7 4.24 10.44 -6.61
CA ASP A 7 3.31 11.25 -7.41
C ASP A 7 3.91 11.83 -8.70
N GLN A 8 5.23 12.04 -8.73
CA GLN A 8 5.95 12.49 -9.94
C GLN A 8 6.51 11.34 -10.77
N ASP A 9 6.38 10.09 -10.32
CA ASP A 9 6.82 8.91 -11.06
C ASP A 9 5.75 8.45 -12.07
N LEU A 10 5.39 9.34 -13.00
CA LEU A 10 4.29 9.12 -13.95
C LEU A 10 4.55 7.95 -14.92
N TRP A 11 5.82 7.54 -15.09
CA TRP A 11 6.17 6.41 -15.94
C TRP A 11 5.77 5.06 -15.33
N ALA A 12 5.72 4.97 -14.00
CA ALA A 12 5.27 3.79 -13.28
C ALA A 12 3.73 3.64 -13.25
N ASP A 13 3.00 4.67 -13.68
CA ASP A 13 1.53 4.76 -13.56
C ASP A 13 1.03 4.52 -12.12
N PRO A 14 1.24 5.47 -11.18
CA PRO A 14 0.79 5.34 -9.79
C PRO A 14 -0.69 4.99 -9.65
N ARG A 15 -1.52 5.49 -10.56
CA ARG A 15 -2.95 5.18 -10.59
C ARG A 15 -3.20 3.73 -11.01
N GLY A 16 -2.51 3.23 -12.03
CA GLY A 16 -2.54 1.84 -12.44
C GLY A 16 -2.07 0.89 -11.35
N GLU A 17 -1.00 1.25 -10.63
CA GLU A 17 -0.52 0.51 -9.46
C GLU A 17 -1.61 0.42 -8.38
N PHE A 18 -2.25 1.53 -8.02
CA PHE A 18 -3.39 1.52 -7.08
C PHE A 18 -4.56 0.67 -7.58
N LEU A 19 -4.96 0.83 -8.85
CA LEU A 19 -6.06 0.07 -9.45
C LEU A 19 -5.76 -1.43 -9.52
N SER A 20 -4.48 -1.82 -9.62
CA SER A 20 -4.08 -3.22 -9.53
C SER A 20 -4.39 -3.81 -8.14
N CYS A 21 -4.20 -3.04 -7.06
CA CYS A 21 -4.59 -3.44 -5.72
C CYS A 21 -6.10 -3.59 -5.59
N VAL A 22 -6.87 -2.63 -6.14
CA VAL A 22 -8.35 -2.71 -6.17
C VAL A 22 -8.82 -3.94 -6.97
N GLY A 23 -8.20 -4.23 -8.11
CA GLY A 23 -8.52 -5.40 -8.94
C GLY A 23 -8.15 -6.73 -8.28
N ALA A 24 -7.11 -6.75 -7.43
CA ALA A 24 -6.69 -7.93 -6.67
C ALA A 24 -7.52 -8.17 -5.39
N ASP A 25 -8.10 -7.11 -4.82
CA ASP A 25 -8.86 -7.14 -3.57
C ASP A 25 -9.94 -8.23 -3.48
N PRO A 26 -10.76 -8.51 -4.54
CA PRO A 26 -11.72 -9.61 -4.51
C PRO A 26 -11.11 -10.99 -4.21
N VAL A 27 -9.88 -11.26 -4.66
CA VAL A 27 -9.19 -12.52 -4.37
C VAL A 27 -8.74 -12.57 -2.91
N TYR A 28 -8.24 -11.46 -2.37
CA TYR A 28 -7.90 -11.36 -0.95
C TYR A 28 -9.12 -11.54 -0.05
N LYS A 29 -10.27 -10.99 -0.44
CA LYS A 29 -11.55 -11.16 0.25
C LYS A 29 -12.08 -12.60 0.15
N LEU A 30 -11.95 -13.24 -1.03
CA LEU A 30 -12.27 -14.66 -1.22
C LEU A 30 -11.50 -15.56 -0.25
N LEU A 31 -10.25 -15.21 0.05
CA LEU A 31 -9.39 -15.92 1.00
C LEU A 31 -9.67 -15.57 2.48
N GLY A 32 -10.73 -14.80 2.77
CA GLY A 32 -11.16 -14.48 4.13
C GLY A 32 -10.39 -13.33 4.80
N THR A 33 -9.66 -12.53 4.03
CA THR A 33 -8.93 -11.38 4.56
C THR A 33 -9.72 -10.08 4.38
N PRO A 34 -9.44 -9.02 5.17
CA PRO A 34 -10.02 -7.69 4.95
C PRO A 34 -9.66 -7.08 3.58
N GLY A 35 -8.59 -7.53 2.93
CA GLY A 35 -8.16 -7.03 1.62
C GLY A 35 -7.60 -5.61 1.67
N LEU A 36 -7.95 -4.77 0.69
CA LEU A 36 -7.61 -3.35 0.60
C LEU A 36 -8.69 -2.51 1.32
N PRO A 37 -8.32 -1.54 2.19
CA PRO A 37 -9.30 -0.80 2.99
C PRO A 37 -10.19 0.20 2.23
N THR A 38 -9.86 0.52 0.98
CA THR A 38 -10.52 1.57 0.17
C THR A 38 -10.47 1.19 -1.31
N ASP A 39 -11.46 1.63 -2.08
CA ASP A 39 -11.47 1.60 -3.55
C ASP A 39 -11.12 2.96 -4.18
N GLN A 40 -10.84 3.96 -3.35
CA GLN A 40 -10.40 5.30 -3.75
C GLN A 40 -8.91 5.50 -3.45
N MET A 41 -8.21 6.12 -4.39
CA MET A 41 -6.77 6.40 -4.25
C MET A 41 -6.55 7.28 -3.02
N PRO A 42 -5.62 6.90 -2.12
CA PRO A 42 -5.40 7.69 -0.92
C PRO A 42 -4.76 9.04 -1.25
N PRO A 43 -4.92 10.05 -0.38
CA PRO A 43 -4.14 11.26 -0.46
C PRO A 43 -2.62 10.99 -0.36
N LEU A 44 -1.83 11.91 -0.89
CA LEU A 44 -0.36 11.85 -0.80
C LEU A 44 0.09 11.71 0.66
N ASP A 45 1.05 10.83 0.91
CA ASP A 45 1.66 10.63 2.23
C ASP A 45 0.66 10.16 3.31
N HIS A 46 -0.49 9.60 2.90
CA HIS A 46 -1.50 9.01 3.77
C HIS A 46 -1.74 7.54 3.40
N PRO A 47 -0.94 6.59 3.94
CA PRO A 47 -1.01 5.19 3.52
C PRO A 47 -2.32 4.54 3.95
N VAL A 48 -2.80 3.58 3.17
CA VAL A 48 -3.89 2.69 3.55
C VAL A 48 -3.35 1.27 3.71
N MET A 49 -3.75 0.61 4.79
CA MET A 49 -3.11 -0.64 5.19
C MET A 49 -4.18 -1.64 5.66
N GLY A 50 -4.44 -2.65 4.83
CA GLY A 50 -5.24 -3.84 5.15
C GLY A 50 -4.37 -5.08 5.09
N THR A 51 -4.82 -6.17 4.46
CA THR A 51 -3.93 -7.26 4.04
C THR A 51 -3.20 -6.92 2.73
N VAL A 52 -3.84 -6.06 1.94
CA VAL A 52 -3.22 -5.29 0.86
C VAL A 52 -3.03 -3.86 1.39
N GLY A 53 -1.81 -3.35 1.29
CA GLY A 53 -1.49 -1.97 1.61
C GLY A 53 -1.08 -1.19 0.36
N TYR A 54 -1.39 0.10 0.33
CA TYR A 54 -0.96 1.01 -0.70
C TYR A 54 -0.61 2.39 -0.13
N HIS A 55 0.44 3.02 -0.65
CA HIS A 55 0.62 4.46 -0.52
C HIS A 55 1.12 5.08 -1.82
N VAL A 56 0.82 6.37 -1.98
CA VAL A 56 1.51 7.25 -2.92
C VAL A 56 2.15 8.36 -2.10
N ARG A 57 3.45 8.58 -2.29
CA ARG A 57 4.17 9.65 -1.59
C ARG A 57 4.48 10.83 -2.49
N THR A 58 4.77 11.97 -1.90
CA THR A 58 5.29 13.13 -2.63
C THR A 58 6.71 12.85 -3.19
N GLY A 59 6.99 13.26 -4.42
CA GLY A 59 8.30 13.23 -5.07
C GLY A 59 8.40 12.27 -6.27
N GLY A 60 9.63 12.05 -6.76
CA GLY A 60 9.92 11.22 -7.94
C GLY A 60 10.32 9.78 -7.64
N HIS A 61 10.71 9.06 -8.69
CA HIS A 61 11.12 7.65 -8.65
C HIS A 61 12.32 7.42 -7.71
N ALA A 62 12.06 6.80 -6.56
CA ALA A 62 13.06 6.38 -5.56
C ALA A 62 12.38 5.58 -4.44
N LEU A 63 13.19 4.95 -3.59
CA LEU A 63 12.79 4.59 -2.23
C LEU A 63 13.37 5.62 -1.25
N SER A 64 12.50 6.31 -0.54
CA SER A 64 12.80 7.28 0.50
C SER A 64 12.73 6.64 1.89
N GLU A 65 13.19 7.37 2.91
CA GLU A 65 13.01 6.97 4.31
C GLU A 65 11.53 6.78 4.66
N TYR A 66 10.65 7.67 4.17
CA TYR A 66 9.22 7.55 4.35
C TYR A 66 8.67 6.20 3.85
N ASP A 67 9.13 5.71 2.68
CA ASP A 67 8.71 4.42 2.16
C ASP A 67 9.09 3.28 3.12
N TRP A 68 10.33 3.31 3.62
CA TRP A 68 10.82 2.32 4.57
C TRP A 68 10.06 2.34 5.89
N GLU A 69 9.74 3.51 6.43
CA GLU A 69 8.89 3.61 7.62
C GLU A 69 7.53 2.94 7.41
N ARG A 70 6.86 3.22 6.27
CA ARG A 70 5.56 2.61 5.96
C ARG A 70 5.64 1.11 5.75
N TYR A 71 6.76 0.61 5.20
CA TYR A 71 7.01 -0.82 5.09
C TYR A 71 7.19 -1.48 6.46
N MET A 72 7.90 -0.83 7.39
CA MET A 72 8.08 -1.35 8.75
C MET A 72 6.77 -1.33 9.53
N ASP A 73 5.99 -0.24 9.44
CA ASP A 73 4.65 -0.15 10.04
C ASP A 73 3.74 -1.28 9.54
N PHE A 74 3.78 -1.57 8.23
CA PHE A 74 3.03 -2.68 7.65
C PHE A 74 3.55 -4.05 8.09
N ALA A 75 4.87 -4.22 8.16
CA ALA A 75 5.48 -5.46 8.65
C ALA A 75 5.09 -5.75 10.10
N ASP A 76 5.12 -4.75 10.98
CA ASP A 76 4.71 -4.88 12.38
C ASP A 76 3.25 -5.33 12.51
N ARG A 77 2.37 -4.81 11.66
CA ARG A 77 0.95 -5.21 11.63
C ARG A 77 0.73 -6.67 11.21
N HIS A 78 1.62 -7.26 10.43
CA HIS A 78 1.44 -8.60 9.87
C HIS A 78 2.32 -9.67 10.51
N PHE A 79 3.47 -9.28 11.05
CA PHE A 79 4.51 -10.17 11.55
C PHE A 79 5.05 -9.74 12.92
N GLY A 80 4.66 -8.57 13.42
CA GLY A 80 4.96 -8.17 14.78
C GLY A 80 4.39 -9.21 15.74
N SER A 81 5.22 -9.71 16.65
CA SER A 81 4.73 -10.54 17.73
C SER A 81 3.79 -9.69 18.58
N THR A 82 2.50 -9.99 18.58
CA THR A 82 1.73 -9.74 19.80
C THR A 82 2.48 -10.48 20.90
N ALA A 83 3.02 -9.74 21.88
CA ALA A 83 3.34 -10.35 23.16
C ALA A 83 2.07 -11.12 23.57
N ARG A 84 2.19 -12.45 23.62
CA ARG A 84 1.20 -13.31 24.25
C ARG A 84 1.17 -13.02 25.74
#